data_AF-A6U939-F1
#
_entry.id   AF-A6U939-F1
#
_cell.length_a   1.000
_cell.length_b   1.000
_cell.length_c   1.000
_cell.angle_alpha   90.00
_cell.angle_beta   90.00
_cell.angle_gamma   90.00
#
_symmetry.space_group_name_H-M   'P 1'
#
loop_
_entity.id
_entity.type
_entity.pdbx_description
1 polymer ?
#
loop_
_entity_poly.entity_id
_entity_poly.type
_entity_poly.pdbx_seq_one_letter_code
_entity_poly.pdbx_strand_id
1 'polypeptide(L)' 'MYKVIDLIEDKRVTVETTLNEWAAKGYEPFQVIRRATYSWRLILKRGPVVNVGPVADGN' A
#
# COMPACT_ATOMS: atom_id res chain seq x y z
N MET A 1 -3.78 11.65 5.00
CA MET A 1 -2.32 11.85 4.83
C MET A 1 -1.84 10.98 3.68
N TYR A 2 -0.97 11.50 2.82
CA TYR A 2 -0.40 10.75 1.69
C TYR A 2 1.05 10.34 1.98
N LYS A 3 1.45 9.18 1.44
CA LYS A 3 2.82 8.67 1.46
C LYS A 3 3.27 8.47 0.01
N VAL A 4 4.48 8.92 -0.32
CA VAL A 4 5.09 8.73 -1.63
C VAL A 4 6.28 7.78 -1.50
N ILE A 5 6.38 6.82 -2.42
CA ILE A 5 7.46 5.85 -2.50
C ILE A 5 7.95 5.83 -3.94
N ASP A 6 9.24 6.09 -4.13
CA ASP A 6 9.91 5.80 -5.39
C ASP A 6 10.49 4.39 -5.32
N LEU A 7 10.17 3.57 -6.31
CA LEU A 7 10.49 2.15 -6.37
C LEU A 7 11.27 1.84 -7.64
N ILE A 8 12.34 1.06 -7.50
CA ILE A 8 13.00 0.39 -8.62
C ILE A 8 12.72 -1.11 -8.43
N GLU A 9 11.99 -1.70 -9.37
CA GLU A 9 11.63 -3.10 -9.32
C GLU A 9 12.82 -3.99 -9.63
N ASP A 10 12.91 -5.07 -8.87
CA ASP A 10 13.84 -6.16 -9.09
C ASP A 10 13.16 -7.50 -8.74
N LYS A 11 13.94 -8.58 -8.67
CA LYS A 11 13.40 -9.91 -8.33
C LYS A 11 12.82 -9.99 -6.91
N ARG A 12 13.24 -9.11 -6.01
CA ARG A 12 12.84 -9.11 -4.59
C ARG A 12 11.83 -8.03 -4.25
N VAL A 13 11.92 -6.88 -4.92
CA VAL A 13 11.05 -5.74 -4.67
C VAL A 13 10.20 -5.49 -5.91
N THR A 14 8.90 -5.76 -5.81
CA THR A 14 7.93 -5.47 -6.87
C THR A 14 6.94 -4.41 -6.40
N VAL A 15 6.20 -3.82 -7.34
CA VAL A 15 5.07 -2.94 -7.00
C VAL A 15 4.10 -3.68 -6.07
N GLU A 16 3.79 -4.94 -6.37
CA GLU A 16 2.86 -5.75 -5.59
C GLU A 16 3.34 -5.98 -4.14
N THR A 17 4.59 -6.42 -3.96
CA THR A 17 5.12 -6.67 -2.60
C THR A 17 5.14 -5.39 -1.78
N THR A 18 5.46 -4.26 -2.42
CA THR A 18 5.46 -2.94 -1.77
C THR A 18 4.04 -2.54 -1.39
N LEU A 19 3.06 -2.68 -2.28
CA LEU A 19 1.66 -2.37 -1.96
C LEU A 19 1.13 -3.21 -0.80
N ASN A 20 1.43 -4.51 -0.77
CA ASN A 20 1.04 -5.40 0.32
C ASN A 20 1.67 -5.00 1.66
N GLU A 21 2.95 -4.65 1.66
CA GLU A 21 3.64 -4.17 2.87
C GLU A 21 2.95 -2.92 3.44
N TRP A 22 2.58 -1.98 2.58
CA TRP A 22 1.94 -0.74 3.02
C TRP A 22 0.46 -0.91 3.36
N ALA A 23 -0.23 -1.85 2.72
CA ALA A 23 -1.57 -2.28 3.12
C ALA A 23 -1.59 -2.81 4.56
N ALA A 24 -0.62 -3.66 4.95
CA ALA A 24 -0.47 -4.13 6.33
C ALA A 24 -0.19 -2.98 7.33
N LYS A 25 0.36 -1.86 6.85
CA LYS A 25 0.57 -0.63 7.64
C LYS A 25 -0.65 0.29 7.66
N GLY A 26 -1.76 -0.07 7.01
CA GLY A 26 -2.98 0.73 6.93
C GLY A 26 -2.94 1.83 5.86
N TYR A 27 -2.20 1.62 4.77
CA TYR A 27 -2.21 2.50 3.61
C TYR A 27 -2.85 1.80 2.41
N GLU A 28 -3.60 2.55 1.62
CA GLU A 28 -4.24 2.09 0.38
C GLU A 28 -3.57 2.75 -0.84
N PRO A 29 -3.47 2.07 -1.99
CA PRO A 29 -2.97 2.68 -3.22
C PRO A 29 -3.92 3.78 -3.69
N PHE A 30 -3.37 4.98 -3.93
CA PHE A 30 -4.10 6.10 -4.52
C PHE A 30 -3.72 6.30 -5.99
N GLN A 31 -2.42 6.30 -6.30
CA GLN A 31 -1.90 6.33 -7.66
C GLN A 31 -0.64 5.48 -7.79
N VAL A 32 -0.48 4.82 -8.93
CA VAL A 32 0.72 4.06 -9.30
C VAL A 32 1.18 4.58 -10.66
N ILE A 33 2.36 5.19 -10.69
CA ILE A 33 2.90 5.86 -11.87
C ILE A 33 4.16 5.14 -12.32
N ARG A 34 4.15 4.61 -13.55
CA ARG A 34 5.37 4.08 -14.18
C ARG A 34 6.20 5.25 -14.73
N ARG A 35 7.42 5.43 -14.23
CA ARG A 35 8.34 6.50 -14.67
C ARG A 35 9.27 6.02 -15.79
N ALA A 36 9.75 4.78 -15.70
CA ALA A 36 10.59 4.13 -16.69
C ALA A 36 10.46 2.60 -16.58
N THR A 37 11.22 1.85 -17.37
CA THR A 37 11.34 0.40 -17.16
C THR A 37 11.82 0.11 -15.75
N TYR A 38 11.05 -0.71 -15.02
CA TYR A 38 11.26 -1.04 -13.60
C TYR A 38 11.16 0.14 -12.62
N SER A 39 10.98 1.39 -13.06
CA SER A 39 10.90 2.54 -12.16
C SER A 39 9.47 3.00 -11.97
N TRP A 40 9.03 3.06 -10.71
CA TRP A 40 7.68 3.42 -10.32
C TRP A 40 7.66 4.47 -9.21
N ARG A 41 6.56 5.20 -9.17
CA ARG A 41 6.19 6.04 -8.04
C ARG A 41 4.83 5.61 -7.54
N LEU A 42 4.78 5.18 -6.28
CA LEU A 42 3.57 4.80 -5.59
C LEU A 42 3.14 5.96 -4.69
N ILE A 43 1.92 6.42 -4.89
CA ILE A 43 1.27 7.40 -4.02
C ILE A 43 0.20 6.65 -3.26
N LEU A 44 0.37 6.58 -1.94
CA LEU A 44 -0.51 5.86 -1.05
C LEU A 44 -1.26 6.84 -0.17
N LYS A 45 -2.51 6.53 0.14
CA LYS A 45 -3.32 7.28 1.09
C LYS A 45 -3.39 6.49 2.39
N ARG A 46 -3.34 7.15 3.54
CA ARG A 46 -3.67 6.51 4.82
C ARG A 46 -5.14 6.09 4.77
N GLY A 47 -5.39 4.78 4.87
CA GLY A 47 -6.74 4.25 4.94
C GLY A 47 -7.43 4.67 6.25
N PRO A 48 -8.76 4.58 6.32
CA PRO A 48 -9.47 4.78 7.58
C PRO A 48 -8.90 3.81 8.61
N VAL A 49 -8.73 4.26 9.86
CA VAL A 49 -8.42 3.35 10.96
C VAL A 49 -9.65 2.46 11.14
N VAL A 50 -9.63 1.28 10.54
CA VAL A 50 -10.62 0.25 10.83
C VAL A 50 -10.30 -0.29 12.22
N ASN A 51 -10.89 0.32 13.25
CA ASN A 51 -11.05 -0.35 14.53
C ASN A 51 -11.99 -1.53 14.26
N VAL A 52 -11.43 -2.71 14.01
CA VAL A 52 -12.20 -3.94 14.08
C VAL A 52 -12.51 -4.12 15.57
N GLY A 53 -13.60 -3.51 16.03
CA GLY A 53 -14.15 -3.77 17.36
C GLY A 53 -14.46 -5.26 17.47
N PRO A 54 -14.46 -5.82 18.70
CA PRO A 54 -14.72 -7.24 18.88
C PRO A 54 -16.07 -7.59 18.26
N VAL A 55 -16.04 -8.50 17.29
CA VAL A 55 -17.26 -9.07 16.70
C VAL A 55 -17.99 -9.77 17.83
N ALA A 56 -19.14 -9.22 18.24
CA ALA A 56 -20.04 -9.89 19.16
C ALA A 56 -20.60 -11.13 18.44
N ASP A 57 -20.14 -12.30 18.86
CA ASP A 57 -20.74 -13.59 18.50
C ASP A 57 -22.18 -13.59 19.02
N GLY A 58 -23.13 -13.50 18.09
CA GLY A 58 -24.56 -13.45 18.38
C GLY A 58 -25.10 -14.85 18.62
N ASN A 59 -25.60 -15.06 19.84
CA ASN A 59 -26.31 -16.23 20.36
C ASN A 59 -27.47 -16.72 19.49
#